data_AF-A0A9D8N7C2-F1
#
_entry.id   AF-A0A9D8N7C2-F1
#
_cell.length_a   1.000
_cell.length_b   1.000
_cell.length_c   1.000
_cell.angle_alpha   90.00
_cell.angle_beta   90.00
_cell.angle_gamma   90.00
#
_symmetry.space_group_name_H-M   'P 1'
#
loop_
_entity.id
_entity.type
_entity.pdbx_description
1 polymer ?
#
loop_
_entity_poly.entity_id
_entity_poly.type
_entity_poly.pdbx_seq_one_letter_code
_entity_poly.pdbx_strand_id
1 'polypeptide(L)'
;MDRPSMEAQEILNDTVFVLLYGGVIMLSLVAALYLLLRRGNAIAPGVTSPVRLRRWAAAFLAVGALSHVFWMFYAFHPSLTVYTIVCGLDLLMLFPTMAGVLMSMLQDRRRPFWPVLALLVPALVLVALSLIRGDEALFTPLAVYVIASYALIMFYMFFAVRSYGRWLRDNYADLENKEVWLSFLILAMFMLFFVIYSSTAVGNHVLVYLLQLDCIFIAALLLWRVETLQQLTESAKPEPGPAEDIQKESAPQAVSKIGPLLKKHCENRQLYLQNDLTLSQLAIAIGTNRTYLSQHFALDGITYNTYINSLRIRHFIRLYQKAVDDRRAVTAQELAFESGYRSYSTFIAAFKKHTGKTVTAWMHDAAEPSDSPSLSESAKNVSESAKNAK
;
A
#
# COMPACT_ATOMS: atom_id res chain seq x y z
N MET A 1 24.16 32.02 -33.73
CA MET A 1 22.87 32.34 -33.08
C MET A 1 22.87 33.84 -32.84
N ASP A 2 21.88 34.55 -33.38
CA ASP A 2 21.79 36.00 -33.25
C ASP A 2 21.43 36.41 -31.81
N ARG A 3 22.06 37.46 -31.30
CA ARG A 3 21.85 38.02 -29.95
C ARG A 3 20.36 38.16 -29.53
N PRO A 4 19.43 38.66 -30.38
CA PRO A 4 18.01 38.74 -30.03
C PRO A 4 17.32 37.39 -29.84
N SER A 5 17.78 36.30 -30.46
CA SER A 5 17.19 34.98 -30.23
C SER A 5 17.65 34.34 -28.92
N MET A 6 18.84 34.71 -28.43
CA MET A 6 19.29 34.29 -27.09
C MET A 6 18.53 35.00 -25.97
N GLU A 7 18.35 36.32 -26.07
CA GLU A 7 17.60 37.09 -25.05
C GLU A 7 16.13 36.64 -24.96
N ALA A 8 15.49 36.37 -26.10
CA ALA A 8 14.13 35.83 -26.12
C ALA A 8 14.04 34.44 -25.46
N GLN A 9 15.06 33.61 -25.63
CA GLN A 9 15.11 32.26 -25.06
C GLN A 9 15.39 32.28 -23.54
N GLU A 10 16.18 33.22 -23.06
CA GLU A 10 16.43 33.46 -21.63
C GLU A 10 15.16 33.94 -20.92
N ILE A 11 14.48 34.94 -21.48
CA ILE A 11 13.18 35.43 -20.94
C ILE A 11 12.15 34.31 -20.90
N LEU A 12 12.09 33.47 -21.94
CA LEU A 12 11.17 32.33 -21.98
C LEU A 12 11.50 31.32 -20.87
N ASN A 13 12.77 30.98 -20.67
CA ASN A 13 13.20 30.05 -19.62
C ASN A 13 12.86 30.57 -18.22
N ASP A 14 13.11 31.85 -17.95
CA ASP A 14 12.78 32.48 -16.66
C ASP A 14 11.28 32.53 -16.42
N THR A 15 10.50 32.85 -17.45
CA THR A 15 9.03 32.86 -17.38
C THR A 15 8.49 31.46 -17.07
N VAL A 16 8.97 30.44 -17.79
CA VAL A 16 8.59 29.03 -17.56
C VAL A 16 9.00 28.58 -16.17
N PHE A 17 10.20 28.94 -15.72
CA PHE A 17 10.70 28.63 -14.38
C PHE A 17 9.77 29.17 -13.28
N VAL A 18 9.43 30.47 -13.32
CA VAL A 18 8.56 31.09 -12.32
C VAL A 18 7.15 30.50 -12.36
N LEU A 19 6.58 30.30 -13.54
CA LEU A 19 5.25 29.71 -13.69
C LEU A 19 5.19 28.29 -13.13
N LEU A 20 6.22 27.48 -13.39
CA LEU A 20 6.26 26.09 -12.95
C LEU A 20 6.41 26.00 -11.41
N TYR A 21 7.32 26.76 -10.81
CA TYR A 21 7.47 26.84 -9.36
C TYR A 21 6.18 27.34 -8.69
N GLY A 22 5.59 28.43 -9.22
CA GLY A 22 4.33 28.98 -8.70
C GLY A 22 3.18 27.97 -8.80
N GLY A 23 3.10 27.24 -9.91
CA GLY A 23 2.11 26.18 -10.13
C GLY A 23 2.24 25.03 -9.13
N VAL A 24 3.45 24.54 -8.89
CA VAL A 24 3.71 23.45 -7.92
C VAL A 24 3.47 23.90 -6.48
N ILE A 25 3.82 25.15 -6.13
CA ILE A 25 3.48 25.75 -4.83
C ILE A 25 1.97 25.75 -4.63
N MET A 26 1.21 26.31 -5.59
CA MET A 26 -0.25 26.38 -5.49
C MET A 26 -0.88 24.99 -5.40
N LEU A 27 -0.48 24.05 -6.27
CA LEU A 27 -0.97 22.68 -6.24
C LEU A 27 -0.73 22.03 -4.87
N SER A 28 0.48 22.15 -4.34
CA SER A 28 0.89 21.54 -3.07
C SER A 28 0.14 22.15 -1.89
N LEU A 29 -0.06 23.47 -1.87
CA LEU A 29 -0.83 24.15 -0.84
C LEU A 29 -2.32 23.79 -0.87
N VAL A 30 -2.94 23.79 -2.06
CA VAL A 30 -4.34 23.39 -2.22
C VAL A 30 -4.52 21.94 -1.78
N ALA A 31 -3.62 21.05 -2.19
CA ALA A 31 -3.62 19.65 -1.78
C ALA A 31 -3.44 19.48 -0.26
N ALA A 32 -2.51 20.21 0.36
CA ALA A 32 -2.31 20.19 1.81
C ALA A 32 -3.55 20.67 2.57
N LEU A 33 -4.12 21.80 2.17
CA LEU A 33 -5.33 22.37 2.76
C LEU A 33 -6.52 21.42 2.60
N TYR A 34 -6.67 20.82 1.41
CA TYR A 34 -7.67 19.80 1.15
C TYR A 34 -7.58 18.63 2.13
N LEU A 35 -6.38 18.09 2.34
CA LEU A 35 -6.15 16.99 3.26
C LEU A 35 -6.42 17.37 4.72
N LEU A 36 -6.15 18.62 5.13
CA LEU A 36 -6.38 19.10 6.49
C LEU A 36 -7.84 19.46 6.79
N LEU A 37 -8.53 20.09 5.84
CA LEU A 37 -9.84 20.69 6.06
C LEU A 37 -10.99 19.73 5.73
N ARG A 38 -10.85 18.90 4.70
CA ARG A 38 -11.92 17.98 4.30
C ARG A 38 -11.95 16.77 5.22
N ARG A 39 -13.14 16.44 5.75
CA ARG A 39 -13.33 15.29 6.64
C ARG A 39 -13.62 13.97 5.92
N GLY A 40 -14.13 14.03 4.68
CA GLY A 40 -14.41 12.86 3.84
C GLY A 40 -13.42 12.69 2.68
N ASN A 41 -13.65 11.65 1.88
CA ASN A 41 -12.90 11.34 0.67
C ASN A 41 -13.75 11.65 -0.57
N ALA A 42 -13.17 12.25 -1.60
CA ALA A 42 -13.82 12.47 -2.90
C ALA A 42 -13.85 11.21 -3.74
N ILE A 43 -12.69 10.56 -3.83
CA ILE A 43 -12.37 9.48 -4.78
C ILE A 43 -13.00 8.18 -4.29
N ALA A 44 -12.90 7.91 -2.99
CA ALA A 44 -13.46 6.70 -2.36
C ALA A 44 -14.29 7.06 -1.11
N PRO A 45 -15.54 7.54 -1.27
CA PRO A 45 -16.38 8.00 -0.15
C PRO A 45 -16.66 6.92 0.91
N GLY A 46 -16.65 5.64 0.53
CA GLY A 46 -16.85 4.50 1.44
C GLY A 46 -15.61 4.05 2.20
N VAL A 47 -14.45 4.68 1.98
CA VAL A 47 -13.19 4.33 2.63
C VAL A 47 -12.90 5.29 3.77
N THR A 48 -12.60 4.77 4.96
CA THR A 48 -12.10 5.56 6.08
C THR A 48 -10.58 5.63 6.03
N SER A 49 -10.00 6.77 5.69
CA SER A 49 -8.54 6.93 5.53
C SER A 49 -7.77 7.04 6.84
N PRO A 50 -6.52 6.53 6.93
CA PRO A 50 -5.68 6.68 8.11
C PRO A 50 -5.38 8.16 8.40
N VAL A 51 -5.81 8.64 9.57
CA VAL A 51 -5.60 10.04 10.00
C VAL A 51 -4.11 10.42 10.03
N ARG A 52 -3.24 9.49 10.44
CA ARG A 52 -1.78 9.73 10.46
C ARG A 52 -1.24 9.98 9.05
N LEU A 53 -1.63 9.16 8.07
CA LEU A 53 -1.18 9.33 6.68
C LEU A 53 -1.69 10.65 6.11
N ARG A 54 -2.95 10.99 6.36
CA ARG A 54 -3.54 12.26 5.93
C ARG A 54 -2.75 13.48 6.44
N ARG A 55 -2.37 13.47 7.72
CA ARG A 55 -1.58 14.55 8.35
C ARG A 55 -0.15 14.62 7.83
N TRP A 56 0.54 13.48 7.70
CA TRP A 56 1.91 13.46 7.18
C TRP A 56 1.99 13.84 5.70
N ALA A 57 1.03 13.40 4.88
CA ALA A 57 0.94 13.81 3.48
C ALA A 57 0.68 15.33 3.37
N ALA A 58 -0.24 15.88 4.17
CA ALA A 58 -0.46 17.32 4.21
C ALA A 58 0.79 18.09 4.64
N ALA A 59 1.50 17.61 5.66
CA ALA A 59 2.74 18.23 6.12
C ALA A 59 3.83 18.19 5.04
N PHE A 60 4.02 17.05 4.37
CA PHE A 60 4.96 16.91 3.27
C PHE A 60 4.66 17.89 2.12
N LEU A 61 3.39 18.02 1.72
CA LEU A 61 2.99 18.94 0.66
C LEU A 61 3.15 20.42 1.07
N ALA A 62 2.81 20.77 2.30
CA ALA A 62 3.01 22.12 2.82
C ALA A 62 4.50 22.49 2.92
N VAL A 63 5.33 21.56 3.40
CA VAL A 63 6.79 21.71 3.43
C VAL A 63 7.36 21.81 2.01
N GLY A 64 6.86 20.99 1.08
CA GLY A 64 7.23 21.07 -0.32
C GLY A 64 6.96 22.45 -0.90
N ALA A 65 5.78 23.01 -0.68
CA ALA A 65 5.47 24.39 -1.09
C ALA A 65 6.43 25.42 -0.48
N LEU A 66 6.75 25.29 0.81
CA LEU A 66 7.67 26.19 1.49
C LEU A 66 9.11 26.06 0.94
N SER A 67 9.57 24.85 0.66
CA SER A 67 10.86 24.58 0.02
C SER A 67 10.98 25.27 -1.34
N HIS A 68 9.93 25.23 -2.16
CA HIS A 68 9.92 25.94 -3.45
C HIS A 68 10.04 27.46 -3.28
N VAL A 69 9.45 28.05 -2.23
CA VAL A 69 9.63 29.47 -1.92
C VAL A 69 11.08 29.78 -1.56
N PHE A 70 11.72 28.91 -0.78
CA PHE A 70 13.14 29.06 -0.41
C PHE A 70 14.07 28.96 -1.63
N TRP A 71 13.81 28.01 -2.53
CA TRP A 71 14.56 27.90 -3.78
C TRP A 71 14.33 29.08 -4.74
N MET A 72 13.11 29.61 -4.78
CA MET A 72 12.82 30.83 -5.53
C MET A 72 13.58 32.04 -4.96
N PHE A 73 13.66 32.15 -3.62
CA PHE A 73 14.46 33.19 -2.97
C PHE A 73 15.96 33.07 -3.33
N TYR A 74 16.51 31.84 -3.30
CA TYR A 74 17.88 31.59 -3.74
C TYR A 74 18.11 31.97 -5.21
N ALA A 75 17.15 31.68 -6.09
CA ALA A 75 17.26 32.04 -7.51
C ALA A 75 17.43 33.55 -7.73
N PHE A 76 16.77 34.39 -6.92
CA PHE A 76 16.92 35.85 -6.99
C PHE A 76 18.11 36.40 -6.18
N HIS A 77 18.57 35.67 -5.17
CA HIS A 77 19.67 36.07 -4.29
C HIS A 77 20.73 34.96 -4.15
N PRO A 78 21.43 34.61 -5.24
CA PRO A 78 22.38 33.51 -5.22
C PRO A 78 23.58 33.88 -4.36
N SER A 79 23.76 33.15 -3.27
CA SER A 79 24.97 33.22 -2.43
C SER A 79 25.20 31.86 -1.77
N LEU A 80 26.46 31.59 -1.42
CA LEU A 80 26.86 30.36 -0.75
C LEU A 80 26.09 30.14 0.57
N THR A 81 25.92 31.22 1.33
CA THR A 81 25.19 31.22 2.60
C THR A 81 23.72 30.89 2.39
N VAL A 82 23.05 31.55 1.44
CA VAL A 82 21.63 31.27 1.15
C VAL A 82 21.47 29.83 0.67
N TYR A 83 22.32 29.34 -0.24
CA TYR A 83 22.29 27.95 -0.69
C TYR A 83 22.38 26.96 0.48
N THR A 84 23.32 27.17 1.39
CA THR A 84 23.54 26.29 2.55
C THR A 84 22.35 26.31 3.50
N ILE A 85 21.75 27.48 3.73
CA ILE A 85 20.53 27.61 4.54
C ILE A 85 19.38 26.85 3.88
N VAL A 86 19.14 27.04 2.59
CA VAL A 86 18.04 26.38 1.85
C VAL A 86 18.20 24.86 1.88
N CYS A 87 19.39 24.33 1.58
CA CYS A 87 19.65 22.90 1.67
C CYS A 87 19.50 22.36 3.10
N GLY A 88 19.90 23.13 4.11
CA GLY A 88 19.71 22.78 5.52
C GLY A 88 18.24 22.72 5.93
N LEU A 89 17.41 23.66 5.44
CA LEU A 89 15.96 23.68 5.67
C LEU A 89 15.27 22.49 5.00
N ASP A 90 15.64 22.18 3.76
CA ASP A 90 15.11 21.01 3.05
C ASP A 90 15.44 19.71 3.76
N LEU A 91 16.68 19.56 4.21
CA LEU A 91 17.10 18.42 5.02
C LEU A 91 16.31 18.34 6.34
N LEU A 92 16.08 19.46 7.02
CA LEU A 92 15.33 19.50 8.28
C LEU A 92 13.84 19.19 8.09
N MET A 93 13.25 19.60 6.97
CA MET A 93 11.81 19.56 6.76
C MET A 93 11.34 18.46 5.82
N LEU A 94 11.92 18.35 4.61
CA LEU A 94 11.49 17.35 3.61
C LEU A 94 11.84 15.93 4.05
N PHE A 95 13.06 15.72 4.55
CA PHE A 95 13.52 14.37 4.89
C PHE A 95 12.65 13.69 5.97
N PRO A 96 12.30 14.34 7.10
CA PRO A 96 11.38 13.74 8.08
C PRO A 96 9.96 13.58 7.57
N THR A 97 9.46 14.52 6.77
CA THR A 97 8.08 14.43 6.25
C THR A 97 7.95 13.31 5.21
N MET A 98 8.94 13.09 4.34
CA MET A 98 9.00 11.94 3.43
C MET A 98 9.00 10.61 4.21
N ALA A 99 9.85 10.50 5.24
CA ALA A 99 9.89 9.31 6.09
C ALA A 99 8.56 9.10 6.84
N GLY A 100 7.94 10.17 7.33
CA GLY A 100 6.65 10.14 8.01
C GLY A 100 5.51 9.67 7.10
N VAL A 101 5.49 10.13 5.84
CA VAL A 101 4.58 9.63 4.79
C VAL A 101 4.79 8.13 4.59
N LEU A 102 6.01 7.70 4.30
CA LEU A 102 6.32 6.29 4.05
C LEU A 102 5.96 5.37 5.24
N MET A 103 6.29 5.77 6.47
CA MET A 103 5.95 5.00 7.67
C MET A 103 4.44 4.98 7.95
N SER A 104 3.73 6.09 7.70
CA SER A 104 2.28 6.15 7.90
C SER A 104 1.51 5.35 6.85
N MET A 105 2.04 5.19 5.63
CA MET A 105 1.50 4.29 4.61
C MET A 105 1.54 2.82 5.04
N LEU A 106 2.56 2.42 5.80
CA LEU A 106 2.63 1.09 6.39
C LEU A 106 1.62 0.89 7.52
N GLN A 107 1.07 1.94 8.12
CA GLN A 107 0.19 1.87 9.30
C GLN A 107 0.75 1.07 10.49
N ASP A 108 2.06 0.77 10.50
CA ASP A 108 2.74 0.03 11.56
C ASP A 108 3.15 0.99 12.68
N ARG A 109 2.41 0.98 13.79
CA ARG A 109 2.67 1.85 14.95
C ARG A 109 3.85 1.39 15.81
N ARG A 110 4.38 0.19 15.59
CA ARG A 110 5.49 -0.34 16.41
C ARG A 110 6.84 0.17 15.95
N ARG A 111 6.93 0.67 14.71
CA ARG A 111 8.18 1.21 14.16
C ARG A 111 8.46 2.59 14.75
N PRO A 112 9.59 2.77 15.47
CA PRO A 112 9.92 4.06 16.05
C PRO A 112 10.33 5.06 14.96
N PHE A 113 9.98 6.33 15.18
CA PHE A 113 10.35 7.43 14.28
C PHE A 113 11.73 8.03 14.61
N TRP A 114 12.23 7.82 15.84
CA TRP A 114 13.48 8.42 16.31
C TRP A 114 14.72 8.16 15.43
N PRO A 115 14.88 7.01 14.73
CA PRO A 115 16.08 6.80 13.90
C PRO A 115 16.21 7.84 12.78
N VAL A 116 15.09 8.31 12.22
CA VAL A 116 15.07 9.37 11.20
C VAL A 116 15.58 10.68 11.80
N LEU A 117 15.14 11.01 13.02
CA LEU A 117 15.57 12.22 13.73
C LEU A 117 17.05 12.14 14.13
N ALA A 118 17.53 10.96 14.52
CA ALA A 118 18.94 10.75 14.84
C ALA A 118 19.85 10.98 13.63
N LEU A 119 19.41 10.57 12.43
CA LEU A 119 20.15 10.82 11.18
C LEU A 119 20.22 12.30 10.79
N LEU A 120 19.34 13.16 11.31
CA LEU A 120 19.42 14.60 11.07
C LEU A 120 20.57 15.25 11.85
N VAL A 121 20.91 14.74 13.03
CA VAL A 121 21.82 15.43 13.96
C VAL A 121 23.20 15.69 13.33
N PRO A 122 23.91 14.71 12.75
CA PRO A 122 25.22 14.96 12.15
C PRO A 122 25.13 15.88 10.93
N ALA A 123 24.06 15.77 10.13
CA ALA A 123 23.87 16.62 8.97
C ALA A 123 23.63 18.08 9.36
N LEU A 124 22.85 18.34 10.42
CA LEU A 124 22.64 19.69 10.96
C LEU A 124 23.94 20.27 11.55
N VAL A 125 24.76 19.45 12.20
CA VAL A 125 26.09 19.87 12.67
C VAL A 125 26.96 20.28 11.49
N LEU A 126 26.99 19.48 10.41
CA LEU A 126 27.75 19.82 9.20
C LEU A 126 27.24 21.10 8.55
N VAL A 127 25.91 21.30 8.43
CA VAL A 127 25.32 22.54 7.92
C VAL A 127 25.74 23.74 8.77
N ALA A 128 25.65 23.64 10.11
CA ALA A 128 26.04 24.72 11.01
C ALA A 128 27.54 25.06 10.89
N LEU A 129 28.40 24.04 10.80
CA LEU A 129 29.84 24.24 10.60
C LEU A 129 30.15 24.87 9.25
N SER A 130 29.44 24.49 8.18
CA SER A 130 29.55 25.11 6.86
C SER A 130 29.20 26.60 6.92
N LEU A 131 28.13 26.97 7.65
CA LEU A 131 27.74 28.37 7.83
C LEU A 131 28.76 29.18 8.63
N ILE A 132 29.38 28.58 9.66
CA ILE A 132 30.40 29.23 10.49
C ILE A 132 31.70 29.46 9.69
N ARG A 133 32.12 28.46 8.88
CA ARG A 133 33.32 28.59 8.06
C ARG A 133 33.14 29.54 6.88
N GLY A 134 31.96 29.53 6.26
CA GLY A 134 31.70 30.32 5.06
C GLY A 134 32.51 29.87 3.83
N ASP A 135 32.99 28.62 3.81
CA ASP A 135 33.70 28.01 2.70
C ASP A 135 33.00 26.73 2.21
N GLU A 136 33.46 26.18 1.09
CA GLU A 136 32.86 24.99 0.45
C GLU A 136 33.45 23.68 1.01
N ALA A 137 34.40 23.73 1.95
CA ALA A 137 35.18 22.56 2.37
C ALA A 137 34.31 21.44 2.98
N LEU A 138 33.16 21.80 3.56
CA LEU A 138 32.24 20.87 4.20
C LEU A 138 31.09 20.40 3.30
N PHE A 139 31.01 20.84 2.04
CA PHE A 139 29.93 20.46 1.14
C PHE A 139 30.01 19.00 0.69
N THR A 140 31.19 18.56 0.26
CA THR A 140 31.43 17.16 -0.12
C THR A 140 31.11 16.18 1.02
N PRO A 141 31.63 16.33 2.26
CA PRO A 141 31.28 15.42 3.34
C PRO A 141 29.80 15.50 3.73
N LEU A 142 29.17 16.68 3.68
CA LEU A 142 27.72 16.82 3.89
C LEU A 142 26.92 16.06 2.83
N ALA A 143 27.26 16.23 1.55
CA ALA A 143 26.59 15.55 0.45
C ALA A 143 26.72 14.03 0.56
N VAL A 144 27.92 13.51 0.84
CA VAL A 144 28.16 12.07 1.07
C VAL A 144 27.33 11.56 2.25
N TYR A 145 27.28 12.30 3.35
CA TYR A 145 26.49 11.91 4.53
C TYR A 145 25.00 11.87 4.21
N VAL A 146 24.47 12.88 3.51
CA VAL A 146 23.05 12.95 3.11
C VAL A 146 22.70 11.80 2.16
N ILE A 147 23.54 11.53 1.15
CA ILE A 147 23.35 10.40 0.22
C ILE A 147 23.34 9.07 0.97
N ALA A 148 24.30 8.85 1.88
CA ALA A 148 24.35 7.62 2.67
C ALA A 148 23.12 7.46 3.58
N SER A 149 22.71 8.54 4.25
CA SER A 149 21.53 8.55 5.12
C SER A 149 20.24 8.29 4.35
N TYR A 150 20.11 8.90 3.17
CA TYR A 150 18.97 8.67 2.28
C TYR A 150 18.91 7.23 1.78
N ALA A 151 20.03 6.70 1.28
CA ALA A 151 20.14 5.31 0.83
C ALA A 151 19.80 4.31 1.95
N LEU A 152 20.27 4.56 3.17
CA LEU A 152 19.96 3.74 4.34
C LEU A 152 18.44 3.70 4.64
N ILE A 153 17.77 4.86 4.61
CA ILE A 153 16.31 4.92 4.83
C ILE A 153 15.57 4.23 3.69
N MET A 154 15.95 4.45 2.42
CA MET A 154 15.31 3.80 1.27
C MET A 154 15.42 2.28 1.37
N PHE A 155 16.61 1.78 1.71
CA PHE A 155 16.86 0.36 1.93
C PHE A 155 16.00 -0.19 3.07
N TYR A 156 16.02 0.47 4.24
CA TYR A 156 15.17 0.09 5.38
C TYR A 156 13.69 0.04 4.98
N MET A 157 13.20 1.06 4.27
CA MET A 157 11.80 1.17 3.86
C MET A 157 11.41 0.10 2.86
N PHE A 158 12.29 -0.29 1.93
CA PHE A 158 12.04 -1.41 1.02
C PHE A 158 11.76 -2.72 1.78
N PHE A 159 12.59 -3.05 2.77
CA PHE A 159 12.37 -4.22 3.62
C PHE A 159 11.14 -4.06 4.53
N ALA A 160 10.87 -2.84 5.01
CA ALA A 160 9.68 -2.53 5.79
C ALA A 160 8.39 -2.81 5.01
N VAL A 161 8.29 -2.33 3.76
CA VAL A 161 7.14 -2.59 2.89
C VAL A 161 6.99 -4.08 2.60
N ARG A 162 8.09 -4.79 2.29
CA ARG A 162 8.05 -6.23 2.01
C ARG A 162 7.66 -7.08 3.23
N SER A 163 8.15 -6.73 4.42
CA SER A 163 7.80 -7.42 5.66
C SER A 163 6.35 -7.15 6.06
N TYR A 164 5.92 -5.90 5.98
CA TYR A 164 4.55 -5.50 6.29
C TYR A 164 3.52 -6.09 5.31
N GLY A 165 3.81 -6.08 4.00
CA GLY A 165 2.93 -6.68 3.00
C GLY A 165 2.74 -8.19 3.18
N ARG A 166 3.77 -8.91 3.67
CA ARG A 166 3.63 -10.32 4.07
C ARG A 166 2.69 -10.45 5.27
N TRP A 167 2.93 -9.67 6.32
CA TRP A 167 2.07 -9.65 7.50
C TRP A 167 0.60 -9.35 7.16
N LEU A 168 0.33 -8.41 6.26
CA LEU A 168 -1.05 -8.08 5.86
C LEU A 168 -1.78 -9.30 5.27
N ARG A 169 -1.11 -10.05 4.38
CA ARG A 169 -1.66 -11.28 3.77
C ARG A 169 -1.93 -12.39 4.79
N ASP A 170 -1.13 -12.45 5.85
CA ASP A 170 -1.27 -13.47 6.89
C ASP A 170 -2.41 -13.16 7.87
N ASN A 171 -2.81 -11.88 8.01
CA ASN A 171 -3.78 -11.45 9.02
C ASN A 171 -5.15 -11.05 8.46
N TYR A 172 -5.26 -10.76 7.16
CA TYR A 172 -6.48 -10.34 6.50
C TYR A 172 -6.85 -11.27 5.34
N ALA A 173 -8.11 -11.71 5.31
CA ALA A 173 -8.66 -12.50 4.21
C ALA A 173 -8.93 -11.64 2.97
N ASP A 174 -9.43 -10.42 3.19
CA ASP A 174 -9.71 -9.42 2.17
C ASP A 174 -8.76 -8.22 2.30
N LEU A 175 -8.00 -7.99 1.23
CA LEU A 175 -6.93 -6.99 1.14
C LEU A 175 -7.35 -5.74 0.37
N GLU A 176 -8.60 -5.69 -0.14
CA GLU A 176 -9.10 -4.53 -0.87
C GLU A 176 -8.92 -3.25 -0.05
N ASN A 177 -8.35 -2.21 -0.69
CA ASN A 177 -7.99 -0.92 -0.09
C ASN A 177 -6.97 -0.99 1.09
N LYS A 178 -6.47 -2.18 1.46
CA LYS A 178 -5.47 -2.36 2.53
C LYS A 178 -4.06 -2.58 1.97
N GLU A 179 -3.94 -3.04 0.73
CA GLU A 179 -2.65 -3.38 0.13
C GLU A 179 -1.68 -2.20 0.12
N VAL A 180 -0.41 -2.47 0.44
CA VAL A 180 0.66 -1.46 0.53
C VAL A 180 1.59 -1.43 -0.68
N TRP A 181 1.27 -2.12 -1.78
CA TRP A 181 2.17 -2.23 -2.94
C TRP A 181 2.50 -0.86 -3.56
N LEU A 182 1.56 0.10 -3.54
CA LEU A 182 1.80 1.46 -4.02
C LEU A 182 2.90 2.19 -3.23
N SER A 183 3.22 1.73 -2.02
CA SER A 183 4.36 2.27 -1.26
C SER A 183 5.68 2.08 -2.00
N PHE A 184 5.82 1.03 -2.83
CA PHE A 184 7.01 0.86 -3.68
C PHE A 184 7.08 1.91 -4.78
N LEU A 185 5.94 2.30 -5.36
CA LEU A 185 5.90 3.35 -6.38
C LEU A 185 6.27 4.71 -5.76
N ILE A 186 5.70 5.06 -4.61
CA ILE A 186 6.06 6.31 -3.90
C ILE A 186 7.54 6.28 -3.45
N LEU A 187 8.04 5.14 -2.98
CA LEU A 187 9.46 4.97 -2.65
C LEU A 187 10.36 5.18 -3.87
N ALA A 188 9.98 4.66 -5.04
CA ALA A 188 10.73 4.84 -6.28
C ALA A 188 10.70 6.30 -6.76
N MET A 189 9.56 7.00 -6.63
CA MET A 189 9.48 8.43 -6.96
C MET A 189 10.29 9.28 -6.00
N PHE A 190 10.28 8.98 -4.71
CA PHE A 190 11.20 9.62 -3.76
C PHE A 190 12.67 9.33 -4.09
N MET A 191 13.02 8.12 -4.53
CA MET A 191 14.38 7.83 -4.99
C MET A 191 14.74 8.66 -6.24
N LEU A 192 13.81 8.78 -7.20
CA LEU A 192 13.98 9.61 -8.39
C LEU A 192 14.15 11.09 -8.04
N PHE A 193 13.27 11.64 -7.19
CA PHE A 193 13.36 12.99 -6.62
C PHE A 193 14.76 13.27 -6.09
N PHE A 194 15.27 12.38 -5.23
CA PHE A 194 16.58 12.55 -4.60
C PHE A 194 17.74 12.51 -5.62
N VAL A 195 17.69 11.59 -6.60
CA VAL A 195 18.70 11.50 -7.65
C VAL A 195 18.71 12.76 -8.52
N ILE A 196 17.54 13.24 -8.95
CA ILE A 196 17.42 14.45 -9.76
C ILE A 196 17.91 15.66 -8.94
N TYR A 197 17.40 15.82 -7.72
CA TYR A 197 17.76 16.93 -6.83
C TYR A 197 19.26 16.99 -6.55
N SER A 198 19.90 15.86 -6.21
CA SER A 198 21.35 15.79 -5.96
C SER A 198 22.20 15.96 -7.22
N SER A 199 21.64 15.72 -8.41
CA SER A 199 22.30 15.92 -9.71
C SER A 199 22.02 17.29 -10.32
N THR A 200 21.16 18.11 -9.69
CA THR A 200 20.77 19.40 -10.24
C THR A 200 21.93 20.38 -10.11
N ALA A 201 22.74 20.45 -11.16
CA ALA A 201 23.73 21.50 -11.33
C ALA A 201 23.01 22.83 -11.61
N VAL A 202 23.50 23.91 -10.98
CA VAL A 202 23.04 25.28 -11.25
C VAL A 202 23.14 25.53 -12.76
N GLY A 203 22.02 25.89 -13.39
CA GLY A 203 21.93 26.17 -14.84
C GLY A 203 21.35 25.05 -15.71
N ASN A 204 21.08 23.85 -15.18
CA ASN A 204 20.40 22.80 -15.96
C ASN A 204 18.87 22.85 -15.81
N HIS A 205 18.22 23.67 -16.64
CA HIS A 205 16.75 23.83 -16.62
C HIS A 205 15.99 22.52 -16.85
N VAL A 206 16.54 21.56 -17.60
CA VAL A 206 15.88 20.28 -17.88
C VAL A 206 15.71 19.48 -16.59
N LEU A 207 16.75 19.36 -15.76
CA LEU A 207 16.66 18.65 -14.47
C LEU A 207 15.68 19.33 -13.52
N VAL A 208 15.65 20.66 -13.51
CA VAL A 208 14.66 21.43 -12.74
C VAL A 208 13.24 21.09 -13.20
N TYR A 209 12.96 21.09 -14.51
CA TYR A 209 11.64 20.76 -15.03
C TYR A 209 11.23 19.32 -14.71
N LEU A 210 12.16 18.36 -14.81
CA LEU A 210 11.91 16.97 -14.43
C LEU A 210 11.60 16.84 -12.93
N LEU A 211 12.31 17.57 -12.07
CA LEU A 211 12.03 17.61 -10.64
C LEU A 211 10.61 18.11 -10.34
N GLN A 212 10.17 19.15 -11.05
CA GLN A 212 8.82 19.70 -10.89
C GLN A 212 7.73 18.73 -11.35
N LEU A 213 7.95 18.02 -12.47
CA LEU A 213 7.04 16.96 -12.92
C LEU A 213 6.94 15.81 -11.92
N ASP A 214 8.07 15.41 -11.35
CA ASP A 214 8.12 14.39 -10.29
C ASP A 214 7.36 14.85 -9.03
N CYS A 215 7.53 16.10 -8.60
CA CYS A 215 6.75 16.70 -7.51
C CYS A 215 5.23 16.64 -7.76
N ILE A 216 4.78 17.02 -8.96
CA ILE A 216 3.36 16.97 -9.35
C ILE A 216 2.84 15.53 -9.29
N PHE A 217 3.62 14.57 -9.81
CA PHE A 217 3.26 13.17 -9.83
C PHE A 217 3.18 12.58 -8.41
N ILE A 218 4.17 12.87 -7.56
CA ILE A 218 4.17 12.51 -6.14
C ILE A 218 2.93 13.08 -5.44
N ALA A 219 2.61 14.36 -5.64
CA ALA A 219 1.45 15.00 -5.02
C ALA A 219 0.13 14.33 -5.45
N ALA A 220 -0.03 14.07 -6.75
CA ALA A 220 -1.21 13.40 -7.29
C ALA A 220 -1.36 11.96 -6.74
N LEU A 221 -0.26 11.18 -6.76
CA LEU A 221 -0.25 9.82 -6.21
C LEU A 221 -0.54 9.81 -4.71
N LEU A 222 0.02 10.75 -3.95
CA LEU A 222 -0.22 10.85 -2.50
C LEU A 222 -1.67 11.20 -2.19
N LEU A 223 -2.27 12.15 -2.91
CA LEU A 223 -3.69 12.48 -2.76
C LEU A 223 -4.58 11.27 -3.03
N TRP A 224 -4.37 10.60 -4.17
CA TRP A 224 -5.11 9.39 -4.53
C TRP A 224 -4.93 8.31 -3.46
N ARG A 225 -3.71 8.12 -2.98
CA ARG A 225 -3.39 7.09 -2.00
C ARG A 225 -3.98 7.36 -0.63
N VAL A 226 -3.96 8.60 -0.16
CA VAL A 226 -4.56 8.98 1.13
C VAL A 226 -6.05 8.63 1.12
N GLU A 227 -6.76 8.87 0.02
CA GLU A 227 -8.20 8.63 -0.08
C GLU A 227 -8.57 7.16 -0.29
N THR A 228 -7.72 6.38 -0.93
CA THR A 228 -7.99 4.96 -1.24
C THR A 228 -7.49 4.00 -0.17
N LEU A 229 -6.49 4.38 0.62
CA LEU A 229 -5.98 3.52 1.68
C LEU A 229 -6.98 3.45 2.84
N GLN A 230 -7.48 2.25 3.12
CA GLN A 230 -8.34 1.99 4.26
C GLN A 230 -7.53 1.97 5.55
N GLN A 231 -8.01 2.70 6.55
CA GLN A 231 -7.52 2.64 7.91
C GLN A 231 -7.75 1.23 8.44
N LEU A 232 -6.66 0.60 8.87
CA LEU A 232 -6.75 -0.63 9.62
C LEU A 232 -7.26 -0.27 11.01
N THR A 233 -8.50 -0.68 11.29
CA THR A 233 -9.02 -0.68 12.64
C THR A 233 -8.11 -1.61 13.45
N GLU A 234 -7.37 -1.07 14.43
CA GLU A 234 -6.99 -1.88 15.59
C GLU A 234 -8.29 -2.42 16.10
N SER A 235 -8.58 -3.70 15.80
CA SER A 235 -9.79 -4.43 16.15
C SER A 235 -10.49 -3.72 17.30
N ALA A 236 -11.64 -3.08 17.02
CA ALA A 236 -12.57 -2.72 18.07
C ALA A 236 -12.60 -3.96 18.96
N LYS A 237 -12.11 -3.78 20.20
CA LYS A 237 -11.88 -4.85 21.16
C LYS A 237 -13.22 -5.59 21.23
N PRO A 238 -13.36 -6.79 20.63
CA PRO A 238 -14.62 -7.51 20.73
C PRO A 238 -14.79 -7.76 22.22
N GLU A 239 -15.97 -7.46 22.76
CA GLU A 239 -16.28 -7.93 24.10
C GLU A 239 -15.96 -9.42 24.17
N PRO A 240 -15.33 -9.90 25.26
CA PRO A 240 -15.04 -11.30 25.41
C PRO A 240 -16.36 -12.05 25.22
N GLY A 241 -16.47 -12.79 24.11
CA GLY A 241 -17.52 -13.78 23.99
C GLY A 241 -17.37 -14.76 25.16
N PRO A 242 -18.43 -15.49 25.54
CA PRO A 242 -18.41 -16.44 26.65
C PRO A 242 -17.59 -17.71 26.36
N ALA A 243 -16.48 -17.59 25.60
CA ALA A 243 -15.60 -18.69 25.26
C ALA A 243 -14.64 -18.98 26.42
N GLU A 244 -14.48 -20.27 26.72
CA GLU A 244 -13.58 -20.82 27.74
C GLU A 244 -12.17 -20.20 27.61
N ASP A 245 -11.68 -19.61 28.69
CA ASP A 245 -10.37 -18.94 28.73
C ASP A 245 -9.23 -19.97 28.72
N ILE A 246 -8.89 -20.46 27.54
CA ILE A 246 -7.82 -21.46 27.32
C ILE A 246 -6.43 -20.80 27.43
N GLN A 247 -6.35 -19.49 27.67
CA GLN A 247 -5.07 -18.76 27.80
C GLN A 247 -4.26 -19.21 29.03
N LYS A 248 -4.87 -19.92 29.99
CA LYS A 248 -4.21 -20.45 31.19
C LYS A 248 -3.66 -21.87 31.03
N GLU A 249 -3.92 -22.54 29.91
CA GLU A 249 -3.48 -23.92 29.68
C GLU A 249 -2.08 -23.99 29.04
N SER A 250 -1.41 -25.14 29.21
CA SER A 250 -0.13 -25.40 28.55
C SER A 250 -0.27 -25.32 27.02
N ALA A 251 0.73 -24.75 26.33
CA ALA A 251 0.67 -24.50 24.88
C ALA A 251 0.23 -25.70 24.01
N PRO A 252 0.63 -26.96 24.29
CA PRO A 252 0.19 -28.12 23.50
C PRO A 252 -1.30 -28.45 23.70
N GLN A 253 -1.82 -28.29 24.92
CA GLN A 253 -3.23 -28.55 25.23
C GLN A 253 -4.15 -27.45 24.69
N ALA A 254 -3.68 -26.20 24.72
CA ALA A 254 -4.41 -25.08 24.16
C ALA A 254 -4.63 -25.23 22.65
N VAL A 255 -3.61 -25.67 21.90
CA VAL A 255 -3.66 -25.78 20.44
C VAL A 255 -4.53 -26.93 19.95
N SER A 256 -4.62 -28.04 20.68
CA SER A 256 -5.46 -29.19 20.31
C SER A 256 -6.97 -28.91 20.44
N LYS A 257 -7.36 -28.00 21.34
CA LYS A 257 -8.76 -27.58 21.53
C LYS A 257 -9.25 -26.54 20.51
N ILE A 258 -8.35 -25.94 19.72
CA ILE A 258 -8.70 -24.88 18.76
C ILE A 258 -9.60 -25.39 17.63
N GLY A 259 -9.36 -26.60 17.10
CA GLY A 259 -10.16 -27.16 16.00
C GLY A 259 -11.66 -27.26 16.31
N PRO A 260 -12.06 -27.89 17.44
CA PRO A 260 -13.46 -27.90 17.88
C PRO A 260 -14.07 -26.51 18.09
N LEU A 261 -13.30 -25.56 18.63
CA LEU A 261 -13.76 -24.19 18.86
C LEU A 261 -13.96 -23.43 17.55
N LEU A 262 -13.08 -23.62 16.56
CA LEU A 262 -13.25 -23.08 15.20
C LEU A 262 -14.56 -23.58 14.59
N LYS A 263 -14.85 -24.88 14.69
CA LYS A 263 -16.13 -25.43 14.20
C LYS A 263 -17.33 -24.78 14.91
N LYS A 264 -17.30 -24.70 16.24
CA LYS A 264 -18.41 -24.18 17.07
C LYS A 264 -18.64 -22.68 16.88
N HIS A 265 -17.57 -21.89 16.86
CA HIS A 265 -17.64 -20.44 16.93
C HIS A 265 -17.45 -19.75 15.58
N CYS A 266 -16.67 -20.32 14.65
CA CYS A 266 -16.48 -19.77 13.31
C CYS A 266 -17.47 -20.35 12.30
N GLU A 267 -17.48 -21.68 12.12
CA GLU A 267 -18.23 -22.33 11.04
C GLU A 267 -19.74 -22.32 11.33
N ASN A 268 -20.15 -22.82 12.49
CA ASN A 268 -21.57 -22.92 12.85
C ASN A 268 -22.26 -21.55 12.98
N ARG A 269 -21.52 -20.53 13.42
CA ARG A 269 -22.04 -19.15 13.52
C ARG A 269 -21.80 -18.33 12.26
N GLN A 270 -21.19 -18.93 11.24
CA GLN A 270 -20.87 -18.29 9.97
C GLN A 270 -20.07 -16.98 10.11
N LEU A 271 -19.19 -16.86 11.12
CA LEU A 271 -18.36 -15.67 11.31
C LEU A 271 -17.49 -15.36 10.08
N TYR A 272 -17.13 -16.40 9.33
CA TYR A 272 -16.38 -16.27 8.08
C TYR A 272 -17.08 -15.39 7.03
N LEU A 273 -18.40 -15.13 7.13
CA LEU A 273 -19.13 -14.21 6.25
C LEU A 273 -18.89 -12.73 6.57
N GLN A 274 -18.30 -12.41 7.73
CA GLN A 274 -17.96 -11.03 8.07
C GLN A 274 -16.78 -10.55 7.21
N ASN A 275 -17.01 -9.52 6.39
CA ASN A 275 -16.03 -9.00 5.43
C ASN A 275 -14.69 -8.60 6.08
N ASP A 276 -14.73 -8.03 7.29
CA ASP A 276 -13.56 -7.54 8.03
C ASP A 276 -13.00 -8.54 9.05
N LEU A 277 -13.41 -9.81 9.04
CA LEU A 277 -12.91 -10.78 10.00
C LEU A 277 -11.37 -10.87 9.92
N THR A 278 -10.71 -10.56 11.02
CA THR A 278 -9.26 -10.68 11.19
C THR A 278 -8.91 -11.89 12.04
N LEU A 279 -7.68 -12.38 11.91
CA LEU A 279 -7.15 -13.45 12.79
C LEU A 279 -7.31 -13.11 14.28
N SER A 280 -7.12 -11.85 14.65
CA SER A 280 -7.25 -11.40 16.05
C SER A 280 -8.70 -11.43 16.53
N GLN A 281 -9.65 -10.98 15.70
CA GLN A 281 -11.08 -11.07 16.02
C GLN A 281 -11.53 -12.52 16.14
N LEU A 282 -11.07 -13.39 15.24
CA LEU A 282 -11.38 -14.81 15.32
C LEU A 282 -10.78 -15.43 16.60
N ALA A 283 -9.53 -15.12 16.95
CA ALA A 283 -8.90 -15.61 18.17
C ALA A 283 -9.72 -15.24 19.42
N ILE A 284 -10.20 -13.99 19.48
CA ILE A 284 -11.03 -13.51 20.59
C ILE A 284 -12.39 -14.22 20.58
N ALA A 285 -13.03 -14.37 19.42
CA ALA A 285 -14.33 -15.03 19.29
C ALA A 285 -14.31 -16.51 19.71
N ILE A 286 -13.15 -17.18 19.59
CA ILE A 286 -12.98 -18.57 20.01
C ILE A 286 -12.33 -18.73 21.40
N GLY A 287 -11.99 -17.63 22.10
CA GLY A 287 -11.42 -17.70 23.45
C GLY A 287 -9.92 -18.01 23.54
N THR A 288 -9.15 -17.70 22.49
CA THR A 288 -7.69 -17.89 22.46
C THR A 288 -6.95 -16.58 22.16
N ASN A 289 -5.64 -16.67 21.94
CA ASN A 289 -4.84 -15.54 21.47
C ASN A 289 -4.38 -15.75 20.01
N ARG A 290 -4.00 -14.64 19.37
CA ARG A 290 -3.53 -14.62 17.98
C ARG A 290 -2.37 -15.60 17.74
N THR A 291 -1.47 -15.75 18.71
CA THR A 291 -0.28 -16.59 18.58
C THR A 291 -0.67 -18.06 18.48
N TYR A 292 -1.51 -18.56 19.39
CA TYR A 292 -1.95 -19.96 19.37
C TYR A 292 -2.81 -20.27 18.15
N LEU A 293 -3.69 -19.35 17.73
CA LEU A 293 -4.49 -19.57 16.53
C LEU A 293 -3.63 -19.56 15.26
N SER A 294 -2.65 -18.66 15.16
CA SER A 294 -1.68 -18.69 14.05
C SER A 294 -0.86 -19.97 14.04
N GLN A 295 -0.47 -20.47 15.22
CA GLN A 295 0.29 -21.71 15.35
C GLN A 295 -0.54 -22.93 14.95
N HIS A 296 -1.83 -22.97 15.32
CA HIS A 296 -2.75 -24.03 14.90
C HIS A 296 -2.82 -24.13 13.37
N PHE A 297 -3.06 -23.02 12.66
CA PHE A 297 -3.07 -23.04 11.19
C PHE A 297 -1.72 -23.46 10.60
N ALA A 298 -0.61 -23.00 11.19
CA ALA A 298 0.72 -23.37 10.73
C ALA A 298 1.01 -24.88 10.88
N LEU A 299 0.52 -25.53 11.93
CA LEU A 299 0.61 -26.98 12.11
C LEU A 299 -0.18 -27.74 11.04
N ASP A 300 -1.31 -27.20 10.62
CA ASP A 300 -2.13 -27.75 9.52
C ASP A 300 -1.59 -27.38 8.13
N GLY A 301 -0.45 -26.69 8.05
CA GLY A 301 0.16 -26.27 6.79
C GLY A 301 -0.64 -25.20 6.02
N ILE A 302 -1.59 -24.53 6.68
CA ILE A 302 -2.45 -23.51 6.08
C ILE A 302 -2.26 -22.16 6.80
N THR A 303 -2.80 -21.10 6.19
CA THR A 303 -2.89 -19.79 6.83
C THR A 303 -4.34 -19.49 7.20
N TYR A 304 -4.53 -18.53 8.11
CA TYR A 304 -5.84 -17.97 8.42
C TYR A 304 -6.63 -17.56 7.17
N ASN A 305 -5.97 -16.88 6.23
CA ASN A 305 -6.56 -16.45 4.96
C ASN A 305 -7.05 -17.65 4.15
N THR A 306 -6.24 -18.71 4.03
CA THR A 306 -6.63 -19.96 3.36
C THR A 306 -7.83 -20.62 4.05
N TYR A 307 -7.84 -20.67 5.38
CA TYR A 307 -8.96 -21.24 6.16
C TYR A 307 -10.27 -20.49 5.89
N ILE A 308 -10.30 -19.16 6.06
CA ILE A 308 -11.52 -18.35 5.84
C ILE A 308 -11.98 -18.40 4.39
N ASN A 309 -11.07 -18.27 3.42
CA ASN A 309 -11.44 -18.34 2.01
C ASN A 309 -12.00 -19.72 1.63
N SER A 310 -11.48 -20.81 2.20
CA SER A 310 -12.06 -22.15 2.00
C SER A 310 -13.51 -22.25 2.49
N LEU A 311 -13.86 -21.58 3.60
CA LEU A 311 -15.22 -21.55 4.13
C LEU A 311 -16.13 -20.69 3.27
N ARG A 312 -15.67 -19.49 2.87
CA ARG A 312 -16.41 -18.58 1.98
C ARG A 312 -16.70 -19.24 0.64
N ILE A 313 -15.75 -19.95 0.05
CA ILE A 313 -15.93 -20.63 -1.24
C ILE A 313 -16.87 -21.84 -1.11
N ARG A 314 -16.75 -22.63 -0.04
CA ARG A 314 -17.74 -23.70 0.23
C ARG A 314 -19.15 -23.14 0.47
N HIS A 315 -19.27 -21.95 1.05
CA HIS A 315 -20.56 -21.28 1.18
C HIS A 315 -21.11 -20.82 -0.16
N PHE A 316 -20.28 -20.17 -0.99
CA PHE A 316 -20.62 -19.81 -2.35
C PHE A 316 -21.15 -20.99 -3.16
N ILE A 317 -20.44 -22.13 -3.14
CA ILE A 317 -20.82 -23.34 -3.86
C ILE A 317 -22.21 -23.83 -3.41
N ARG A 318 -22.48 -23.82 -2.09
CA ARG A 318 -23.80 -24.19 -1.55
C ARG A 318 -24.90 -23.22 -1.99
N LEU A 319 -24.63 -21.91 -1.99
CA LEU A 319 -25.60 -20.91 -2.45
C LEU A 319 -25.90 -21.07 -3.95
N TYR A 320 -24.87 -21.36 -4.75
CA TYR A 320 -25.03 -21.62 -6.17
C TYR A 320 -25.88 -22.87 -6.43
N GLN A 321 -25.55 -24.00 -5.80
CA GLN A 321 -26.31 -25.24 -5.91
C GLN A 321 -27.78 -25.02 -5.54
N LYS A 322 -28.03 -24.36 -4.40
CA LYS A 322 -29.39 -24.01 -3.99
C LYS A 322 -30.11 -23.13 -5.01
N ALA A 323 -29.43 -22.14 -5.59
CA ALA A 323 -30.04 -21.28 -6.60
C ALA A 323 -30.37 -22.05 -7.89
N VAL A 324 -29.54 -23.02 -8.29
CA VAL A 324 -29.81 -23.92 -9.40
C VAL A 324 -31.04 -24.79 -9.11
N ASP A 325 -31.10 -25.41 -7.92
CA ASP A 325 -32.23 -26.23 -7.48
C ASP A 325 -33.54 -25.44 -7.45
N ASP A 326 -33.48 -24.21 -6.94
CA ASP A 326 -34.62 -23.28 -6.83
C ASP A 326 -34.96 -22.58 -8.16
N ARG A 327 -34.22 -22.85 -9.25
CA ARG A 327 -34.31 -22.16 -10.56
C ARG A 327 -34.26 -20.63 -10.44
N ARG A 328 -33.51 -20.13 -9.45
CA ARG A 328 -33.36 -18.69 -9.18
C ARG A 328 -32.26 -18.12 -10.06
N ALA A 329 -32.60 -17.09 -10.84
CA ALA A 329 -31.60 -16.31 -11.55
C ALA A 329 -30.73 -15.55 -10.53
N VAL A 330 -29.43 -15.88 -10.50
CA VAL A 330 -28.43 -15.23 -9.66
C VAL A 330 -27.15 -15.01 -10.43
N THR A 331 -26.44 -13.95 -10.09
CA THR A 331 -25.10 -13.73 -10.61
C THR A 331 -24.06 -14.29 -9.64
N ALA A 332 -22.92 -14.73 -10.19
CA ALA A 332 -21.76 -15.11 -9.39
C ALA A 332 -21.30 -13.96 -8.48
N GLN A 333 -21.49 -12.72 -8.91
CA GLN A 333 -21.11 -11.54 -8.14
C GLN A 333 -21.98 -11.37 -6.89
N GLU A 334 -23.30 -11.51 -7.00
CA GLU A 334 -24.21 -11.47 -5.85
C GLU A 334 -23.89 -12.55 -4.83
N LEU A 335 -23.70 -13.79 -5.29
CA LEU A 335 -23.36 -14.91 -4.42
C LEU A 335 -21.99 -14.72 -3.75
N ALA A 336 -21.03 -14.09 -4.44
CA ALA A 336 -19.73 -13.76 -3.85
C ALA A 336 -19.88 -12.75 -2.71
N PHE A 337 -20.72 -11.73 -2.87
CA PHE A 337 -20.99 -10.76 -1.81
C PHE A 337 -21.73 -11.39 -0.63
N GLU A 338 -22.72 -12.25 -0.88
CA GLU A 338 -23.39 -13.05 0.16
C GLU A 338 -22.40 -14.00 0.88
N SER A 339 -21.31 -14.39 0.21
CA SER A 339 -20.24 -15.23 0.76
C SER A 339 -19.16 -14.47 1.53
N GLY A 340 -19.38 -13.19 1.84
CA GLY A 340 -18.48 -12.39 2.68
C GLY A 340 -17.29 -11.78 1.95
N TYR A 341 -17.37 -11.62 0.63
CA TYR A 341 -16.40 -10.83 -0.13
C TYR A 341 -16.89 -9.38 -0.28
N ARG A 342 -15.97 -8.40 -0.25
CA ARG A 342 -16.27 -7.00 -0.60
C ARG A 342 -16.19 -6.73 -2.09
N SER A 343 -15.28 -7.42 -2.76
CA SER A 343 -15.02 -7.28 -4.17
C SER A 343 -15.02 -8.61 -4.90
N TYR A 344 -15.61 -8.58 -6.07
CA TYR A 344 -15.68 -9.72 -6.97
C TYR A 344 -14.30 -10.15 -7.48
N SER A 345 -13.34 -9.22 -7.62
CA SER A 345 -11.98 -9.56 -8.06
C SER A 345 -11.23 -10.39 -7.00
N THR A 346 -11.35 -10.04 -5.73
CA THR A 346 -10.81 -10.81 -4.60
C THR A 346 -11.42 -12.21 -4.56
N PHE A 347 -12.74 -12.31 -4.79
CA PHE A 347 -13.43 -13.59 -4.91
C PHE A 347 -12.88 -14.45 -6.05
N ILE A 348 -12.77 -13.91 -7.27
CA ILE A 348 -12.28 -14.68 -8.43
C ILE A 348 -10.89 -15.27 -8.16
N ALA A 349 -9.98 -14.48 -7.58
CA ALA A 349 -8.64 -14.92 -7.24
C ALA A 349 -8.64 -16.03 -6.18
N ALA A 350 -9.44 -15.87 -5.12
CA ALA A 350 -9.59 -16.88 -4.07
C ALA A 350 -10.24 -18.15 -4.61
N PHE A 351 -11.29 -18.03 -5.43
CA PHE A 351 -12.00 -19.13 -6.06
C PHE A 351 -11.06 -19.96 -6.93
N LYS A 352 -10.35 -19.33 -7.86
CA LYS A 352 -9.39 -20.00 -8.73
C LYS A 352 -8.28 -20.70 -7.94
N LYS A 353 -7.79 -20.08 -6.85
CA LYS A 353 -6.79 -20.68 -5.97
C LYS A 353 -7.33 -21.92 -5.25
N HIS A 354 -8.61 -21.94 -4.88
CA HIS A 354 -9.23 -23.04 -4.13
C HIS A 354 -9.70 -24.19 -5.04
N THR A 355 -10.29 -23.87 -6.20
CA THR A 355 -10.92 -24.86 -7.10
C THR A 355 -10.04 -25.23 -8.30
N GLY A 356 -8.99 -24.45 -8.58
CA GLY A 356 -8.15 -24.60 -9.77
C GLY A 356 -8.78 -24.09 -11.07
N LYS A 357 -10.05 -23.69 -11.06
CA LYS A 357 -10.83 -23.28 -12.25
C LYS A 357 -11.31 -21.82 -12.14
N THR A 358 -11.60 -21.20 -13.28
CA THR A 358 -12.32 -19.92 -13.27
C THR A 358 -13.76 -20.12 -12.82
N VAL A 359 -14.39 -19.08 -12.27
CA VAL A 359 -15.79 -19.14 -11.79
C VAL A 359 -16.73 -19.58 -12.91
N THR A 360 -16.60 -18.99 -14.09
CA THR A 360 -17.42 -19.31 -15.26
C THR A 360 -17.26 -20.77 -15.70
N ALA A 361 -16.02 -21.27 -15.78
CA ALA A 361 -15.77 -22.67 -16.16
C ALA A 361 -16.37 -23.63 -15.11
N TRP A 362 -16.18 -23.35 -13.82
CA TRP A 362 -16.76 -24.17 -12.76
C TRP A 362 -18.29 -24.16 -12.78
N MET A 363 -18.92 -23.00 -13.04
CA MET A 363 -20.39 -22.89 -13.14
C MET A 363 -20.95 -23.65 -14.34
N HIS A 364 -20.25 -23.64 -15.47
CA HIS A 364 -20.60 -24.43 -16.64
C HIS A 364 -20.55 -25.92 -16.31
N ASP A 365 -19.42 -26.40 -15.76
CA ASP A 365 -19.25 -27.80 -15.34
C ASP A 365 -20.28 -28.23 -14.29
N ALA A 366 -20.72 -27.31 -13.43
CA ALA A 366 -21.72 -27.59 -12.39
C ALA A 366 -23.16 -27.57 -12.91
N ALA A 367 -23.42 -26.93 -14.05
CA ALA A 367 -24.73 -26.87 -14.69
C ALA A 367 -24.98 -28.06 -15.63
N GLU A 368 -23.91 -28.72 -16.11
CA GLU A 368 -23.97 -29.96 -16.88
C GLU A 368 -23.66 -31.15 -15.96
N PRO A 369 -24.67 -31.90 -15.45
CA PRO A 369 -24.40 -33.10 -14.66
C PRO A 369 -23.61 -34.08 -15.52
N SER A 370 -22.62 -34.74 -14.92
CA SER A 370 -21.76 -35.75 -15.53
C SER A 370 -22.53 -37.04 -15.89
N ASP A 371 -23.49 -36.95 -16.80
CA ASP A 371 -24.18 -38.06 -17.47
C ASP A 371 -24.03 -37.89 -18.99
N SER A 372 -22.79 -37.76 -19.44
CA SER A 372 -22.43 -37.82 -20.86
C SER A 372 -21.16 -38.67 -20.97
N PRO A 373 -21.24 -39.91 -21.50
CA PRO A 373 -20.05 -40.68 -21.80
C PRO A 373 -19.19 -39.85 -22.74
N SER A 374 -17.93 -39.71 -22.39
CA SER A 374 -16.92 -38.91 -23.07
C SER A 374 -17.02 -39.03 -24.59
N LEU A 375 -17.14 -37.89 -25.28
CA LEU A 375 -16.96 -37.74 -26.74
C LEU A 375 -15.55 -38.17 -27.24
N SER A 376 -14.70 -38.75 -26.39
CA SER A 376 -13.41 -39.33 -26.79
C SER A 376 -13.50 -40.78 -27.30
N GLU A 377 -14.61 -41.50 -27.13
CA GLU A 377 -14.76 -42.87 -27.65
C GLU A 377 -15.41 -42.93 -29.04
N SER A 378 -16.30 -41.99 -29.40
CA SER A 378 -16.88 -41.97 -30.75
C SER A 378 -15.85 -41.60 -31.83
N ALA A 379 -14.84 -40.79 -31.49
CA ALA A 379 -13.75 -40.44 -32.40
C ALA A 379 -12.75 -41.60 -32.62
N LYS A 380 -12.63 -42.55 -31.68
CA LYS A 380 -11.77 -43.73 -31.86
C LYS A 380 -12.40 -44.77 -32.77
N ASN A 381 -13.70 -45.04 -32.63
CA ASN A 381 -14.38 -46.05 -33.45
C ASN A 381 -14.56 -45.64 -34.92
N VAL A 382 -14.66 -44.33 -35.22
CA VAL A 382 -14.67 -43.85 -36.61
C VAL A 382 -13.28 -43.99 -37.26
N SER A 383 -12.19 -43.88 -36.48
CA SER A 383 -10.83 -44.02 -36.99
C SER A 383 -10.40 -45.47 -37.26
N GLU A 384 -10.95 -46.45 -36.52
CA GLU A 384 -10.69 -47.87 -36.76
C GLU A 384 -11.52 -48.45 -37.92
N SER A 385 -12.78 -48.02 -38.09
CA SER A 385 -13.59 -48.42 -39.25
C SER A 385 -13.01 -47.93 -40.58
N ALA A 386 -12.25 -46.82 -40.59
CA ALA A 386 -11.60 -46.30 -41.79
C ALA A 386 -10.28 -47.00 -42.14
N LYS A 387 -9.67 -47.74 -41.20
CA LYS A 387 -8.41 -48.48 -41.42
C LYS A 387 -8.62 -49.92 -41.92
N ASN A 388 -9.78 -50.53 -41.68
CA ASN A 388 -10.07 -51.90 -42.12
C ASN A 388 -10.79 -51.98 -43.48
N ALA A 389 -11.01 -50.86 -44.16
CA ALA A 389 -11.62 -50.80 -45.49
C ALA A 389 -10.62 -50.52 -46.63
N LYS A 390 -9.33 -50.85 -46.43
CA LYS A 390 -8.29 -50.66 -47.44
C LYS A 390 -7.46 -51.92 -47.67
#